data_AF-A0A534N8V7-F1
#
_entry.id   AF-A0A534N8V7-F1
#
_cell.length_a   1.000
_cell.length_b   1.000
_cell.length_c   1.000
_cell.angle_alpha   90.00
_cell.angle_beta   90.00
_cell.angle_gamma   90.00
#
_symmetry.space_group_name_H-M   'P 1'
#
loop_
_entity.id
_entity.type
_entity.pdbx_description
1 polymer ?
#
loop_
_entity_poly.entity_id
_entity_poly.type
_entity_poly.pdbx_seq_one_letter_code
_entity_poly.pdbx_strand_id
1 'polypeptide(L)' 'EGLLNPAAAARYRRAVLEPGGGRPAARLVEDFLGRETSFDAFAEWLNAA' A
#
# COMPACT_ATOMS: atom_id res chain seq x y z
N GLU A 1 -0.49 7.46 -13.91
CA GLU A 1 0.08 6.20 -13.41
C GLU A 1 1.56 6.39 -13.07
N GLY A 2 2.21 5.39 -12.48
CA GLY A 2 3.62 5.41 -12.10
C GLY A 2 3.89 5.86 -10.65
N LEU A 3 5.13 5.63 -10.19
CA LEU A 3 5.55 5.81 -8.80
C LEU A 3 5.38 7.25 -8.27
N LEU A 4 5.50 8.24 -9.14
CA LEU A 4 5.40 9.67 -8.78
C LEU A 4 4.01 10.25 -9.03
N ASN A 5 2.99 9.41 -9.20
CA ASN A 5 1.63 9.89 -9.44
C ASN A 5 1.06 10.60 -8.19
N PRO A 6 0.65 11.89 -8.28
CA PRO A 6 0.19 12.64 -7.13
C PRO A 6 -1.09 12.09 -6.49
N ALA A 7 -1.99 11.50 -7.27
CA ALA A 7 -3.22 10.91 -6.74
C ALA A 7 -2.92 9.65 -5.92
N ALA A 8 -1.98 8.80 -6.38
CA ALA A 8 -1.51 7.65 -5.61
C ALA A 8 -0.84 8.08 -4.29
N ALA A 9 0.01 9.12 -4.33
CA ALA A 9 0.66 9.67 -3.14
C ALA A 9 -0.36 10.23 -2.13
N ALA A 10 -1.36 10.98 -2.60
CA ALA A 10 -2.43 11.51 -1.76
C ALA A 10 -3.25 10.40 -1.08
N ARG A 11 -3.54 9.31 -1.81
CA ARG A 11 -4.22 8.13 -1.26
C ARG A 11 -3.38 7.45 -0.18
N TYR A 12 -2.08 7.26 -0.42
CA TYR A 12 -1.18 6.65 0.55
C TYR A 12 -1.08 7.46 1.84
N ARG A 13 -0.93 8.78 1.73
CA ARG A 13 -0.91 9.69 2.89
C ARG A 13 -2.16 9.51 3.76
N ARG A 14 -3.35 9.56 3.16
CA ARG A 14 -4.63 9.46 3.88
C ARG A 14 -4.89 8.09 4.50
N ALA A 15 -4.55 7.02 3.77
CA ALA A 15 -4.86 5.67 4.20
C ALA A 15 -3.85 5.11 5.22
N VAL A 16 -2.57 5.49 5.11
CA VAL A 16 -1.48 4.84 5.86
C VAL A 16 -0.77 5.80 6.82
N LEU A 17 -0.36 6.98 6.35
CA LEU A 17 0.49 7.88 7.16
C LEU A 17 -0.31 8.69 8.18
N GLU A 18 -1.43 9.29 7.77
CA GLU A 18 -2.29 10.11 8.63
C GLU A 18 -2.86 9.36 9.84
N PRO A 19 -3.32 8.09 9.72
CA PRO A 19 -3.83 7.35 10.88
C PRO A 19 -2.77 6.99 11.92
N GLY A 20 -1.48 6.96 11.53
CA GLY A 20 -0.38 6.55 12.39
C GLY A 20 -0.64 5.22 13.11
N GLY A 21 -0.35 5.18 14.41
CA GLY A 21 -0.59 4.01 15.27
C GLY A 21 -2.03 3.84 15.76
N GLY A 22 -3.00 4.59 15.23
CA GLY A 22 -4.40 4.57 15.70
C GLY A 22 -5.21 3.34 15.25
N ARG A 23 -4.70 2.51 14.34
CA ARG A 23 -5.32 1.28 13.85
C ARG A 23 -4.27 0.19 13.60
N PRO A 24 -4.65 -1.11 13.60
CA PRO A 24 -3.72 -2.17 13.24
C PRO A 24 -3.13 -1.97 11.85
N ALA A 25 -1.82 -2.16 11.71
CA ALA A 25 -1.10 -1.94 10.45
C ALA A 25 -1.71 -2.72 9.28
N ALA A 26 -2.09 -3.98 9.50
CA ALA A 26 -2.74 -4.81 8.47
C ALA A 26 -4.00 -4.14 7.88
N ARG A 27 -4.84 -3.52 8.73
CA ARG A 27 -6.04 -2.79 8.27
C ARG A 27 -5.70 -1.56 7.45
N LEU A 28 -4.65 -0.82 7.82
CA LEU A 28 -4.20 0.34 7.04
C LEU A 28 -3.74 -0.06 5.63
N VAL A 29 -3.05 -1.19 5.51
CA VAL A 29 -2.58 -1.69 4.21
C VAL A 29 -3.75 -2.21 3.37
N GLU A 30 -4.68 -2.97 3.96
CA GLU A 30 -5.90 -3.43 3.29
C GLU A 30 -6.74 -2.26 2.75
N ASP A 31 -6.97 -1.23 3.57
CA ASP A 31 -7.69 -0.01 3.17
C ASP A 31 -7.03 0.68 1.96
N PHE A 32 -5.69 0.72 1.92
CA PHE A 32 -4.95 1.33 0.82
C PHE A 32 -5.00 0.49 -0.47
N LEU A 33 -4.86 -0.83 -0.34
CA LEU A 33 -4.83 -1.76 -1.48
C LEU A 33 -6.22 -2.04 -2.05
N GLY A 34 -7.27 -1.93 -1.24
CA GLY A 34 -8.63 -2.34 -1.59
C GLY A 34 -8.80 -3.87 -1.70
N ARG A 35 -7.85 -4.62 -1.13
CA ARG A 35 -7.80 -6.09 -1.11
C ARG A 35 -6.97 -6.55 0.09
N GLU A 36 -7.07 -7.83 0.42
CA GLU A 36 -6.16 -8.45 1.37
C GLU A 36 -4.70 -8.37 0.89
N THR A 37 -3.78 -8.24 1.85
CA THR A 37 -2.35 -8.25 1.57
C THR A 37 -1.91 -9.61 1.05
N SER A 38 -1.06 -9.63 0.03
CA SER A 38 -0.45 -10.84 -0.49
C SER A 38 1.03 -10.61 -0.79
N PHE A 39 1.79 -11.71 -0.88
CA PHE A 39 3.23 -11.68 -1.16
C PHE A 39 3.55 -11.74 -2.67
N ASP A 40 2.53 -11.93 -3.51
CA ASP A 40 2.67 -12.26 -4.93
C ASP A 40 3.50 -11.24 -5.69
N ALA A 41 3.19 -9.93 -5.55
CA ALA A 41 3.91 -8.86 -6.24
C ALA A 41 5.40 -8.81 -5.88
N PHE A 42 5.75 -9.14 -4.63
CA PHE A 42 7.15 -9.21 -4.20
C PHE A 42 7.85 -10.47 -4.73
N ALA A 43 7.17 -11.62 -4.72
CA ALA A 43 7.68 -12.85 -5.31
C ALA A 43 7.90 -12.73 -6.83
N GLU A 44 6.96 -12.11 -7.54
CA GLU A 44 7.08 -11.81 -8.97
C GLU A 44 8.29 -10.92 -9.24
N TRP A 45 8.48 -9.84 -8.46
CA TRP A 45 9.64 -8.96 -8.60
C TRP A 45 10.97 -9.69 -8.36
N LEU A 46 11.03 -10.55 -7.32
CA LEU A 46 12.24 -11.34 -7.03
C LEU A 46 12.57 -12.33 -8.14
N ASN A 47 11.56 -12.97 -8.75
CA ASN A 47 11.76 -13.96 -9.81
C ASN A 47 11.97 -13.34 -11.19
N ALA A 48 11.64 -12.04 -11.35
CA ALA A 48 11.89 -11.29 -12.58
C ALA A 48 13.32 -10.72 -12.66
N ALA A 49 14.10 -10.80 -11.57
CA ALA A 49 15.50 -10.41 -11.48
C ALA A 49 16.44 -11.56 -11.91
#